data_AF-A0A7T8KDM2-F1
#
_entry.id   AF-A0A7T8KDM2-F1
#
_cell.length_a   1.000
_cell.length_b   1.000
_cell.length_c   1.000
_cell.angle_alpha   90.00
_cell.angle_beta   90.00
_cell.angle_gamma   90.00
#
_symmetry.space_group_name_H-M   'P 1'
#
loop_
_entity.id
_entity.type
_entity.pdbx_description
1 polymer ?
#
loop_
_entity_poly.entity_id
_entity_poly.type
_entity_poly.pdbx_seq_one_letter_code
_entity_poly.pdbx_strand_id
1 'polypeptide(L)'
;HKLTERVLYPRTLEKMNVKLTNSLFHESTIAALRHYGSEEDKKDWMVTANFLEVIWTWWMIINIRSPQIGFHKRNPWKRAITSNSSQLEYLRDFTSWLNEWEAAGDKASSLT
;
A
#
# COMPACT_ATOMS: atom_id res chain seq x y z
N HIS A 1 7.88 -16.53 3.12
CA HIS A 1 6.64 -15.77 2.88
C HIS A 1 6.38 -14.84 4.07
N LYS A 2 5.80 -13.64 3.88
CA LYS A 2 5.58 -12.66 4.98
C LYS A 2 4.13 -12.56 5.46
N LEU A 3 3.18 -12.88 4.59
CA LEU A 3 1.77 -13.03 4.93
C LEU A 3 1.59 -14.34 5.68
N THR A 4 1.06 -14.27 6.90
CA THR A 4 0.70 -15.44 7.71
C THR A 4 -0.73 -15.28 8.19
N GLU A 5 -1.35 -16.34 8.72
CA GLU A 5 -2.70 -16.29 9.29
C GLU A 5 -2.84 -15.14 10.31
N ARG A 6 -1.81 -14.93 11.14
CA ARG A 6 -1.76 -13.85 12.14
C ARG A 6 -1.82 -12.44 11.55
N VAL A 7 -1.43 -12.27 10.29
CA VAL A 7 -1.55 -10.98 9.59
C VAL A 7 -3.01 -10.69 9.24
N LEU A 8 -3.78 -11.72 8.88
CA LEU A 8 -5.19 -11.61 8.51
C LEU A 8 -6.11 -11.63 9.75
N TYR A 9 -5.71 -12.39 10.78
CA TYR A 9 -6.46 -12.57 12.02
C TYR A 9 -5.60 -12.20 13.25
N PRO A 10 -5.20 -10.92 13.39
CA PRO A 10 -4.39 -10.48 14.53
C PRO A 10 -5.21 -10.52 15.82
N ARG A 11 -4.58 -10.99 16.91
CA ARG A 11 -5.17 -10.89 18.26
C ARG A 11 -5.29 -9.43 18.69
N THR A 12 -6.12 -9.14 19.70
CA THR A 12 -6.35 -7.77 20.19
C THR A 12 -5.06 -6.99 20.46
N LEU A 13 -4.08 -7.60 21.14
CA LEU A 13 -2.78 -6.97 21.42
C LEU A 13 -1.91 -6.79 20.16
N GLU A 14 -2.11 -7.63 19.15
CA GLU A 14 -1.33 -7.65 17.92
C GLU A 14 -1.84 -6.65 16.87
N LYS A 15 -3.06 -6.13 17.02
CA LYS A 15 -3.62 -5.09 16.14
C LYS A 15 -2.78 -3.81 16.13
N MET A 16 -2.05 -3.53 17.19
CA MET A 16 -1.13 -2.38 17.29
C MET A 16 0.26 -2.67 16.69
N ASN A 17 0.51 -3.90 16.25
CA ASN A 17 1.81 -4.30 15.75
C ASN A 17 1.99 -3.94 14.26
N VAL A 18 2.64 -2.79 14.02
CA VAL A 18 2.97 -2.30 12.67
C VAL A 18 3.75 -3.31 11.83
N LYS A 19 4.45 -4.28 12.43
CA LYS A 19 5.13 -5.34 11.66
C LYS A 19 4.13 -6.23 10.91
N LEU A 20 2.95 -6.52 11.49
CA LEU A 20 1.92 -7.31 10.82
C LEU A 20 1.33 -6.53 9.65
N THR A 21 1.04 -5.25 9.85
CA THR A 21 0.60 -4.34 8.78
C THR A 21 1.63 -4.27 7.64
N ASN A 22 2.92 -4.10 7.96
CA ASN A 22 3.99 -4.11 6.95
C ASN A 22 4.08 -5.44 6.17
N SER A 23 3.74 -6.57 6.80
CA SER A 23 3.69 -7.86 6.11
C SER A 23 2.51 -7.96 5.13
N LEU A 24 1.36 -7.37 5.45
CA LEU A 24 0.19 -7.34 4.58
C LEU A 24 0.51 -6.59 3.28
N PHE A 25 1.08 -5.39 3.40
CA PHE A 25 1.41 -4.52 2.25
C PHE A 25 2.74 -4.88 1.56
N HIS A 26 3.39 -5.98 1.95
CA HIS A 26 4.69 -6.32 1.41
C HIS A 26 4.62 -6.62 -0.09
N GLU A 27 5.66 -6.24 -0.85
CA GLU A 27 5.75 -6.45 -2.31
C GLU A 27 5.50 -7.91 -2.73
N SER A 28 5.94 -8.89 -1.92
CA SER A 28 5.68 -10.30 -2.18
C SER A 28 4.20 -10.68 -2.08
N THR A 29 3.46 -10.02 -1.18
CA THR A 29 2.01 -10.26 -1.01
C THR A 29 1.25 -9.68 -2.21
N ILE A 30 1.61 -8.46 -2.63
CA ILE A 30 1.06 -7.81 -3.82
C ILE A 30 1.35 -8.64 -5.07
N ALA A 31 2.60 -9.11 -5.23
CA ALA A 31 3.01 -9.93 -6.37
C ALA A 31 2.24 -11.27 -6.42
N ALA A 32 2.04 -11.93 -5.27
CA ALA A 32 1.26 -13.15 -5.20
C ALA A 32 -0.20 -12.92 -5.59
N LEU A 33 -0.84 -11.85 -5.08
CA LEU A 33 -2.22 -11.51 -5.45
C LEU A 33 -2.36 -11.25 -6.95
N ARG A 34 -1.38 -10.57 -7.57
CA ARG A 34 -1.38 -10.35 -9.03
C ARG A 34 -1.21 -11.63 -9.81
N HIS A 35 -0.25 -12.46 -9.41
CA HIS A 35 0.04 -13.72 -10.08
C HIS A 35 -1.19 -14.64 -10.07
N TYR A 36 -1.68 -15.01 -8.90
CA TYR A 36 -2.84 -15.90 -8.79
C TYR A 36 -4.15 -15.24 -9.25
N GLY A 37 -4.27 -13.91 -9.10
CA GLY A 37 -5.40 -13.16 -9.63
C GLY A 37 -5.50 -13.26 -11.16
N SER A 38 -4.35 -13.22 -11.85
CA SER A 38 -4.28 -13.37 -13.31
C SER A 38 -4.47 -14.81 -13.78
N GLU A 39 -3.93 -15.79 -13.06
CA GLU A 39 -4.05 -17.21 -13.45
C GLU A 39 -5.47 -17.75 -13.28
N GLU A 40 -6.20 -17.28 -12.27
CA GLU A 40 -7.52 -17.80 -11.91
C GLU A 40 -8.70 -16.87 -12.32
N ASP A 41 -8.44 -15.85 -13.14
CA ASP A 41 -9.40 -14.78 -13.53
C ASP A 41 -10.13 -14.14 -12.32
N LYS A 42 -9.42 -14.01 -11.20
CA LYS A 42 -9.95 -13.42 -9.96
C LYS A 42 -9.75 -11.91 -9.96
N LYS A 43 -10.65 -11.20 -10.61
CA LYS A 43 -10.63 -9.72 -10.71
C LYS A 43 -10.52 -9.03 -9.34
N ASP A 44 -11.20 -9.54 -8.32
CA ASP A 44 -11.15 -8.96 -6.97
C ASP A 44 -9.74 -9.01 -6.35
N TRP A 45 -8.95 -10.02 -6.71
CA TRP A 45 -7.57 -10.13 -6.21
C TRP A 45 -6.67 -9.10 -6.88
N MET A 46 -6.90 -8.81 -8.16
CA MET A 46 -6.23 -7.72 -8.88
C MET A 46 -6.58 -6.36 -8.29
N VAL A 47 -7.88 -6.13 -8.02
CA VAL A 47 -8.35 -4.90 -7.36
C VAL A 47 -7.69 -4.74 -5.99
N THR A 48 -7.65 -5.82 -5.20
CA THR A 48 -6.98 -5.84 -3.88
C THR A 48 -5.49 -5.52 -4.01
N ALA A 49 -4.79 -6.15 -4.96
CA ALA A 49 -3.37 -5.90 -5.17
C ALA A 49 -3.07 -4.44 -5.51
N ASN A 50 -3.91 -3.83 -6.36
CA ASN A 50 -3.77 -2.42 -6.75
C ASN A 50 -4.00 -1.49 -5.55
N PHE A 51 -5.03 -1.75 -4.74
CA PHE A 51 -5.24 -1.00 -3.51
C PHE A 51 -4.04 -1.12 -2.55
N LEU A 52 -3.55 -2.34 -2.31
CA LEU A 52 -2.40 -2.55 -1.43
C LEU A 52 -1.15 -1.83 -1.96
N GLU A 53 -0.93 -1.80 -3.27
CA GLU A 53 0.21 -1.10 -3.88
C GLU A 53 0.12 0.42 -3.70
N VAL A 54 -1.08 1.00 -3.82
CA VAL A 54 -1.32 2.43 -3.60
C VAL A 54 -0.93 2.83 -2.18
N ILE A 55 -1.42 2.09 -1.18
CA ILE A 55 -1.12 2.35 0.24
C ILE A 55 0.36 2.06 0.55
N TRP A 56 0.92 0.97 -0.01
CA TRP A 56 2.32 0.61 0.21
C TRP A 56 3.28 1.67 -0.34
N THR A 57 3.02 2.17 -1.54
CA THR A 57 3.85 3.21 -2.17
C THR A 57 3.83 4.50 -1.36
N TRP A 58 2.64 4.95 -0.94
CA TRP A 58 2.50 6.08 -0.03
C TRP A 58 3.32 5.88 1.26
N TRP A 59 3.16 4.73 1.93
CA TRP A 59 3.88 4.43 3.16
C TRP A 59 5.39 4.43 2.99
N MET A 60 5.90 3.89 1.87
CA MET A 60 7.33 3.89 1.57
C MET A 60 7.90 5.30 1.41
N ILE A 61 7.13 6.21 0.81
CA ILE A 61 7.53 7.61 0.59
C ILE A 61 7.56 8.38 1.91
N ILE A 62 6.51 8.28 2.73
CA ILE A 62 6.41 9.09 3.94
C ILE A 62 7.28 8.59 5.10
N ASN A 63 7.63 7.30 5.11
CA ASN A 63 8.37 6.66 6.21
C ASN A 63 9.89 6.54 5.91
N ILE A 64 10.45 7.51 5.19
CA ILE A 64 11.90 7.58 4.94
C ILE A 64 12.59 8.10 6.19
N ARG A 65 13.38 7.23 6.85
CA ARG A 65 14.08 7.57 8.10
C ARG A 65 15.50 8.08 7.90
N SER A 66 16.05 7.91 6.71
CA SER A 66 17.41 8.30 6.38
C SER A 66 17.50 8.50 4.87
N PRO A 67 18.24 9.50 4.37
CA PRO A 67 18.40 9.71 2.93
C PRO A 67 18.99 8.50 2.19
N GLN A 68 19.70 7.63 2.92
CA GLN A 68 20.50 6.53 2.36
C GLN A 68 19.68 5.25 2.15
N ILE A 69 18.47 5.18 2.73
CA ILE A 69 17.67 3.95 2.73
C ILE A 69 17.22 3.55 1.31
N GLY A 70 16.90 4.53 0.46
CA GLY A 70 16.51 4.29 -0.93
C GLY A 70 17.63 3.66 -1.76
N PHE A 71 18.89 4.05 -1.52
CA PHE A 71 20.05 3.46 -2.18
C PHE A 71 20.32 2.05 -1.68
N HIS A 72 20.34 1.84 -0.35
CA HIS A 72 20.58 0.53 0.24
C HIS A 72 19.52 -0.51 -0.14
N LYS A 73 18.26 -0.08 -0.23
CA LYS A 73 17.13 -0.93 -0.62
C LYS A 73 16.86 -0.96 -2.12
N ARG A 74 17.62 -0.21 -2.92
CA ARG A 74 17.44 -0.05 -4.37
C ARG A 74 15.99 0.26 -4.74
N ASN A 75 15.33 1.09 -3.94
CA ASN A 75 13.91 1.40 -4.10
C ASN A 75 13.74 2.92 -4.31
N PRO A 76 13.31 3.36 -5.51
CA PRO A 76 13.11 4.77 -5.83
C PRO A 76 12.11 5.47 -4.90
N TRP A 77 11.03 4.79 -4.50
CA TRP A 77 10.00 5.32 -3.61
C TRP A 77 10.50 5.60 -2.19
N LYS A 78 11.68 5.09 -1.83
CA LYS A 78 12.34 5.31 -0.53
C LYS A 78 13.52 6.29 -0.61
N ARG A 79 13.74 6.96 -1.75
CA ARG A 79 14.75 8.02 -1.86
C ARG A 79 14.27 9.28 -1.19
N ALA A 80 15.20 10.04 -0.60
CA ALA A 80 14.90 11.34 0.00
C ALA A 80 14.09 12.22 -0.98
N ILE A 81 13.05 12.85 -0.45
CA ILE A 81 12.17 13.73 -1.22
C ILE A 81 12.93 15.03 -1.51
N THR A 82 12.94 15.43 -2.77
CA THR A 82 13.48 16.70 -3.25
C THR A 82 12.40 17.43 -4.03
N SER A 83 12.61 18.71 -4.34
CA SER A 83 11.59 19.56 -5.00
C SER A 83 11.09 19.00 -6.35
N ASN A 84 11.88 18.16 -7.02
CA ASN A 84 11.59 17.63 -8.36
C ASN A 84 11.47 16.09 -8.36
N SER A 85 11.15 15.48 -7.21
CA SER A 85 11.08 14.02 -7.09
C SER A 85 9.70 13.49 -7.50
N SER A 86 9.65 12.37 -8.23
CA SER A 86 8.39 11.69 -8.59
C SER A 86 7.54 11.29 -7.38
N GLN A 87 8.16 11.17 -6.20
CA GLN A 87 7.45 10.99 -4.94
C GLN A 87 6.49 12.15 -4.62
N LEU A 88 6.83 13.40 -4.96
CA LEU A 88 5.93 14.54 -4.75
C LEU A 88 4.73 14.52 -5.69
N GLU A 89 4.96 14.15 -6.95
CA GLU A 89 3.88 13.95 -7.92
C GLU A 89 2.94 12.84 -7.44
N TYR A 90 3.49 11.70 -7.04
CA TYR A 90 2.71 10.62 -6.45
C TYR A 90 1.89 11.06 -5.23
N LEU A 91 2.46 11.85 -4.32
CA LEU A 91 1.72 12.33 -3.14
C LEU A 91 0.56 13.29 -3.50
N ARG A 92 0.71 14.09 -4.57
CA ARG A 92 -0.38 14.94 -5.09
C ARG A 92 -1.49 14.09 -5.70
N ASP A 93 -1.13 13.09 -6.51
CA ASP A 93 -2.08 12.17 -7.12
C ASP A 93 -2.79 11.33 -6.03
N PHE A 94 -2.04 10.88 -5.03
CA PHE A 94 -2.58 10.17 -3.86
C PHE A 94 -3.59 11.01 -3.08
N THR A 95 -3.33 12.32 -2.92
CA THR A 95 -4.28 13.24 -2.28
C THR A 95 -5.57 13.36 -3.10
N SER A 96 -5.46 13.45 -4.42
CA SER A 96 -6.62 13.48 -5.32
C SER A 96 -7.42 12.18 -5.22
N TRP A 97 -6.72 11.04 -5.22
CA TRP A 97 -7.32 9.72 -5.03
C TRP A 97 -8.05 9.59 -3.69
N LEU A 98 -7.50 10.13 -2.59
CA LEU A 98 -8.19 10.14 -1.29
C LEU A 98 -9.49 10.94 -1.31
N ASN A 99 -9.48 12.13 -1.93
CA ASN A 99 -10.68 12.97 -2.06
C ASN A 99 -11.78 12.27 -2.87
N GLU A 100 -11.40 11.60 -3.97
CA GLU A 100 -12.32 10.80 -4.78
C GLU A 100 -12.88 9.61 -4.00
N TRP A 101 -12.02 8.94 -3.22
CA TRP A 101 -12.41 7.79 -2.42
C TRP A 101 -13.40 8.18 -1.31
N GLU A 102 -13.16 9.29 -0.61
CA GLU A 102 -14.07 9.86 0.39
C GLU A 102 -15.42 10.21 -0.24
N ALA A 103 -15.41 10.94 -1.36
CA ALA A 103 -16.65 11.30 -2.08
C ALA A 103 -17.44 10.09 -2.58
N ALA A 104 -16.77 8.99 -2.93
CA ALA A 104 -17.43 7.74 -3.30
C ALA A 104 -18.08 7.05 -2.08
N GLY A 105 -17.43 7.10 -0.92
CA GLY A 105 -17.96 6.60 0.35
C GLY A 105 -19.24 7.33 0.78
N ASP A 106 -19.23 8.66 0.74
CA ASP A 106 -20.40 9.49 1.11
C ASP A 106 -21.60 9.20 0.21
N LYS A 107 -21.37 9.05 -1.09
CA LYS A 107 -22.42 8.67 -2.05
C LYS A 107 -23.02 7.31 -1.71
N ALA A 108 -22.18 6.31 -1.39
CA ALA A 108 -22.65 4.99 -1.00
C ALA A 108 -23.49 5.03 0.29
N SER A 109 -23.09 5.84 1.28
CA SER A 109 -23.84 6.03 2.52
C SER A 109 -25.15 6.81 2.35
N SER A 110 -25.24 7.71 1.35
CA SER A 110 -26.47 8.45 1.05
C SER A 110 -27.55 7.63 0.33
N LEU A 111 -27.18 6.45 -0.21
CA LEU A 111 -28.05 5.54 -0.94
C LEU A 111 -28.58 4.37 -0.09
N THR A 112 -28.14 4.25 1.16
CA THR A 112 -28.56 3.24 2.15
C THR A 112 -29.38 3.88 3.26
#